data_AF-A0A960V7B2-F1
#
_entry.id   AF-A0A960V7B2-F1
#
_cell.length_a   1.000
_cell.length_b   1.000
_cell.length_c   1.000
_cell.angle_alpha   90.00
_cell.angle_beta   90.00
_cell.angle_gamma   90.00
#
_symmetry.space_group_name_H-M   'P 1'
#
loop_
_entity.id
_entity.type
_entity.pdbx_description
1 polymer ?
#
loop_
_entity_poly.entity_id
_entity_poly.type
_entity_poly.pdbx_seq_one_letter_code
_entity_poly.pdbx_strand_id
1 'polypeptide(L)'
;MANKTKPKNTKKLVAKNPEVESAPKNTNKPWTDDEIKFLKKNIKMGKVELAKKLNRSKDAIHSKLRDIKLFKDDKRDKKVYKRFNRVKNFKPWTVEELDFIKKNITKSDNELAEELGRTRGSISQKKNDLKEAGLKKNTENAGVKWSEKELKLLVKNLKKTSGELADLLGRSKSSIETKLHKLRKKGVISYRI
;
A
#
# COMPACT_ATOMS: atom_id res chain seq x y z
N MET A 1 -10.69 -11.82 51.51
CA MET A 1 -10.70 -11.03 50.25
C MET A 1 -10.36 -11.96 49.11
N ALA A 2 -11.31 -12.29 48.24
CA ALA A 2 -11.07 -13.10 47.04
C ALA A 2 -12.06 -12.70 45.94
N ASN A 3 -11.53 -12.60 44.73
CA ASN A 3 -12.04 -11.83 43.60
C ASN A 3 -13.30 -12.42 42.94
N LYS A 4 -14.26 -11.53 42.66
CA LYS A 4 -15.43 -11.75 41.80
C LYS A 4 -14.99 -11.98 40.35
N THR A 5 -15.20 -13.18 39.82
CA THR A 5 -15.07 -13.48 38.38
C THR A 5 -16.45 -13.54 37.72
N LYS A 6 -16.64 -12.69 36.71
CA LYS A 6 -17.87 -12.57 35.89
C LYS A 6 -18.09 -13.86 35.07
N PRO A 7 -19.34 -14.32 34.87
CA PRO A 7 -19.63 -15.47 34.04
C PRO A 7 -19.43 -15.14 32.55
N LYS A 8 -18.73 -16.05 31.86
CA LYS A 8 -18.40 -15.96 30.44
C LYS A 8 -19.63 -16.24 29.58
N ASN A 9 -19.87 -15.31 28.66
CA ASN A 9 -20.90 -15.28 27.64
C ASN A 9 -20.88 -16.57 26.78
N THR A 10 -21.99 -17.32 26.80
CA THR A 10 -22.21 -18.55 26.04
C THR A 10 -22.34 -18.24 24.55
N LYS A 11 -21.30 -18.58 23.77
CA LYS A 11 -21.37 -18.57 22.31
C LYS A 11 -22.36 -19.65 21.86
N LYS A 12 -23.50 -19.21 21.35
CA LYS A 12 -24.50 -19.99 20.63
C LYS A 12 -23.81 -20.69 19.44
N LEU A 13 -23.67 -22.01 19.52
CA LEU A 13 -23.28 -22.88 18.41
C LEU A 13 -24.39 -22.82 17.35
N VAL A 14 -24.14 -22.12 16.25
CA VAL A 14 -24.99 -22.18 15.05
C VAL A 14 -24.42 -23.27 14.17
N ALA A 15 -25.23 -24.30 13.94
CA ALA A 15 -24.94 -25.45 13.11
C ALA A 15 -24.50 -25.02 11.69
N LYS A 16 -23.43 -25.65 11.19
CA LYS A 16 -23.01 -25.55 9.79
C LYS A 16 -23.98 -26.37 8.94
N ASN A 17 -24.76 -25.73 8.09
CA ASN A 17 -25.44 -26.38 6.97
C ASN A 17 -24.38 -26.77 5.91
N PRO A 18 -24.26 -28.05 5.51
CA PRO A 18 -23.34 -28.48 4.47
C PRO A 18 -24.12 -28.70 3.17
N GLU A 19 -24.28 -27.65 2.34
CA GLU A 19 -24.63 -27.78 0.91
C GLU A 19 -24.74 -26.39 0.26
N VAL A 20 -23.61 -25.78 -0.09
CA VAL A 20 -23.55 -24.86 -1.23
C VAL A 20 -22.18 -25.05 -1.86
N GLU A 21 -22.09 -25.98 -2.81
CA GLU A 21 -20.97 -26.06 -3.73
C GLU A 21 -20.80 -24.71 -4.42
N SER A 22 -19.76 -23.95 -4.06
CA SER A 22 -19.46 -22.66 -4.66
C SER A 22 -18.74 -22.88 -5.99
N ALA A 23 -19.50 -23.06 -7.06
CA ALA A 23 -18.96 -23.06 -8.42
C ALA A 23 -18.09 -21.80 -8.67
N PRO A 24 -16.98 -21.92 -9.41
CA PRO A 24 -16.07 -20.80 -9.66
C PRO A 24 -16.79 -19.71 -10.46
N LYS A 25 -16.97 -18.53 -9.84
CA LYS A 25 -17.57 -17.36 -10.48
C LYS A 25 -16.61 -16.84 -11.55
N ASN A 26 -16.88 -17.14 -12.81
CA ASN A 26 -16.07 -16.70 -13.94
C ASN A 26 -16.04 -15.16 -14.02
N THR A 27 -14.90 -14.56 -13.73
CA THR A 27 -14.71 -13.10 -13.70
C THR A 27 -14.56 -12.47 -15.09
N ASN A 28 -14.33 -13.26 -16.14
CA ASN A 28 -13.98 -12.78 -17.48
C ASN A 28 -15.09 -12.98 -18.52
N LYS A 29 -16.31 -13.33 -18.11
CA LYS A 29 -17.43 -13.50 -19.05
C LYS A 29 -17.87 -12.15 -19.65
N PRO A 30 -17.91 -11.96 -20.98
CA PRO A 30 -18.45 -10.75 -21.59
C PRO A 30 -19.94 -10.60 -21.28
N TRP A 31 -20.43 -9.36 -21.21
CA TRP A 31 -21.84 -9.07 -20.93
C TRP A 31 -22.69 -9.19 -22.18
N THR A 32 -23.72 -10.01 -22.13
CA THR A 32 -24.71 -10.13 -23.22
C THR A 32 -25.78 -9.04 -23.11
N ASP A 33 -26.44 -8.71 -24.23
CA ASP A 33 -27.51 -7.73 -24.25
C ASP A 33 -28.69 -8.13 -23.38
N ASP A 34 -28.98 -9.42 -23.26
CA ASP A 34 -30.04 -9.94 -22.41
C ASP A 34 -29.72 -9.81 -20.93
N GLU A 35 -28.46 -10.06 -20.54
CA GLU A 35 -27.99 -9.77 -19.17
C GLU A 35 -28.10 -8.27 -18.86
N ILE A 36 -27.82 -7.39 -19.83
CA ILE A 36 -27.93 -5.94 -19.66
C ILE A 36 -29.41 -5.51 -19.56
N LYS A 37 -30.30 -6.03 -20.41
CA LYS A 37 -31.75 -5.79 -20.31
C LYS A 37 -32.30 -6.29 -18.98
N PHE A 38 -31.87 -7.46 -18.53
CA PHE A 38 -32.24 -8.02 -17.23
C PHE A 38 -31.79 -7.11 -16.08
N LEU A 39 -30.55 -6.62 -16.11
CA LEU A 39 -30.05 -5.66 -15.13
C LEU A 39 -30.90 -4.38 -15.10
N LYS A 40 -31.21 -3.80 -16.27
CA LYS A 40 -32.05 -2.58 -16.40
C LYS A 40 -33.44 -2.78 -15.78
N LYS A 41 -34.07 -3.93 -16.01
CA LYS A 41 -35.42 -4.24 -15.51
C LYS A 41 -35.44 -4.53 -14.00
N ASN A 42 -34.38 -5.11 -13.46
CA ASN A 42 -34.35 -5.66 -12.09
C ASN A 42 -33.44 -4.89 -11.11
N ILE A 43 -33.13 -3.61 -11.37
CA ILE A 43 -32.25 -2.79 -10.52
C ILE A 43 -32.68 -2.79 -9.04
N LYS A 44 -33.99 -2.83 -8.77
CA LYS A 44 -34.57 -2.81 -7.42
C LYS A 44 -34.29 -4.07 -6.60
N MET A 45 -33.92 -5.19 -7.24
CA MET A 45 -33.71 -6.51 -6.64
C MET A 45 -32.43 -6.59 -5.77
N GLY A 46 -31.56 -5.59 -5.85
CA GLY A 46 -30.34 -5.55 -5.05
C GLY A 46 -29.22 -6.44 -5.62
N LYS A 47 -27.97 -6.05 -5.37
CA LYS A 47 -26.79 -6.60 -6.07
C LYS A 47 -26.53 -8.09 -5.81
N VAL A 48 -26.86 -8.57 -4.60
CA VAL A 48 -26.62 -9.96 -4.19
C VAL A 48 -27.54 -10.91 -4.95
N GLU A 49 -28.81 -10.53 -5.10
CA GLU A 49 -29.79 -11.33 -5.83
C GLU A 49 -29.55 -11.31 -7.33
N LEU A 50 -29.21 -10.13 -7.89
CA LEU A 50 -28.77 -10.01 -9.28
C LEU A 50 -27.55 -10.90 -9.58
N ALA A 51 -26.57 -10.92 -8.67
CA ALA A 51 -25.38 -11.77 -8.79
C ALA A 51 -25.73 -13.26 -8.82
N LYS A 52 -26.68 -13.70 -7.98
CA LYS A 52 -27.18 -15.09 -8.00
C LYS A 52 -27.89 -15.43 -9.31
N LYS A 53 -28.82 -14.58 -9.76
CA LYS A 53 -29.61 -14.83 -10.99
C LYS A 53 -28.77 -14.81 -12.27
N LEU A 54 -27.74 -13.99 -12.32
CA LEU A 54 -26.84 -13.89 -13.48
C LEU A 54 -25.60 -14.76 -13.37
N ASN A 55 -25.48 -15.54 -12.28
CA ASN A 55 -24.31 -16.35 -11.94
C ASN A 55 -22.98 -15.56 -12.08
N ARG A 56 -22.94 -14.35 -11.54
CA ARG A 56 -21.78 -13.45 -11.58
C ARG A 56 -21.36 -13.04 -10.18
N SER A 57 -20.15 -12.50 -10.04
CA SER A 57 -19.74 -11.91 -8.77
C SER A 57 -20.50 -10.61 -8.49
N LYS A 58 -20.68 -10.28 -7.21
CA LYS A 58 -21.28 -9.01 -6.78
C LYS A 58 -20.51 -7.80 -7.34
N ASP A 59 -19.19 -7.93 -7.44
CA ASP A 59 -18.32 -6.89 -7.98
C ASP A 59 -18.51 -6.72 -9.49
N ALA A 60 -18.68 -7.81 -10.24
CA ALA A 60 -19.02 -7.74 -11.66
C ALA A 60 -20.36 -7.01 -11.89
N ILE A 61 -21.39 -7.32 -11.10
CA ILE A 61 -22.67 -6.59 -11.13
C ILE A 61 -22.44 -5.10 -10.80
N HIS A 62 -21.65 -4.80 -9.78
CA HIS A 62 -21.38 -3.42 -9.36
C HIS A 62 -20.67 -2.61 -10.46
N SER A 63 -19.62 -3.17 -11.07
CA SER A 63 -18.89 -2.55 -12.17
C SER A 63 -19.80 -2.32 -13.36
N LYS A 64 -20.58 -3.33 -13.78
CA LYS A 64 -21.46 -3.17 -14.94
C LYS A 64 -22.57 -2.14 -14.71
N LEU A 65 -23.16 -2.10 -13.52
CA LEU A 65 -24.16 -1.08 -13.16
C LEU A 65 -23.57 0.34 -13.21
N ARG A 66 -22.27 0.50 -12.89
CA ARG A 66 -21.54 1.77 -13.03
C ARG A 66 -21.34 2.12 -14.50
N ASP A 67 -20.90 1.16 -15.33
CA ASP A 67 -20.68 1.38 -16.77
C ASP A 67 -21.95 1.84 -17.49
N ILE A 68 -23.09 1.23 -17.15
CA ILE A 68 -24.39 1.58 -17.75
C ILE A 68 -25.07 2.79 -17.06
N LYS A 69 -24.39 3.49 -16.15
CA LYS A 69 -24.85 4.69 -15.42
C LYS A 69 -26.18 4.53 -14.67
N LEU A 70 -26.52 3.31 -14.26
CA LEU A 70 -27.76 3.00 -13.53
C LEU A 70 -27.58 2.96 -12.01
N PHE A 71 -26.39 3.31 -11.53
CA PHE A 71 -26.08 3.37 -10.12
C PHE A 71 -25.94 4.84 -9.67
N LYS A 72 -26.79 5.30 -8.75
CA LYS A 72 -26.61 6.57 -8.05
C LYS A 72 -25.45 6.39 -7.05
N ASP A 73 -24.45 7.25 -7.15
CA ASP A 73 -23.20 7.22 -6.38
C ASP A 73 -23.44 6.89 -4.89
N ASP A 74 -22.90 5.76 -4.42
CA ASP A 74 -22.73 5.52 -2.99
C ASP A 74 -21.75 6.61 -2.47
N LYS A 75 -22.00 7.17 -1.28
CA LYS A 75 -21.10 8.14 -0.63
C LYS A 75 -19.64 7.61 -0.54
N ARG A 76 -19.47 6.28 -0.53
CA ARG A 76 -18.16 5.60 -0.63
C ARG A 76 -17.46 5.82 -1.98
N ASP A 77 -18.20 5.85 -3.08
CA ASP A 77 -17.66 6.07 -4.42
C ASP A 77 -17.14 7.50 -4.60
N LYS A 78 -17.79 8.50 -3.98
CA LYS A 78 -17.27 9.89 -3.96
C LYS A 78 -15.87 9.99 -3.33
N LYS A 79 -15.55 9.17 -2.32
CA LYS A 79 -14.23 9.15 -1.67
C LYS A 79 -13.16 8.53 -2.57
N VAL A 80 -13.50 7.46 -3.29
CA VAL A 80 -12.63 6.83 -4.30
C VAL A 80 -12.44 7.75 -5.50
N TYR A 81 -13.51 8.40 -5.96
CA TYR A 81 -13.49 9.34 -7.09
C TYR A 81 -12.65 10.59 -6.79
N LYS A 82 -12.72 11.15 -5.56
CA LYS A 82 -11.80 12.22 -5.11
C LYS A 82 -10.33 11.78 -5.14
N ARG A 83 -10.03 10.51 -4.87
CA ARG A 83 -8.67 9.98 -4.85
C ARG A 83 -8.08 9.89 -6.26
N PHE A 84 -8.89 9.47 -7.24
CA PHE A 84 -8.50 9.42 -8.66
C PHE A 84 -8.39 10.82 -9.29
N ASN A 85 -9.29 11.75 -8.95
CA ASN A 85 -9.19 13.13 -9.45
C ASN A 85 -8.04 13.95 -8.84
N ARG A 86 -7.40 13.48 -7.77
CA ARG A 86 -6.21 14.13 -7.20
C ARG A 86 -5.02 14.12 -8.17
N VAL A 87 -5.00 13.18 -9.11
CA VAL A 87 -3.94 13.05 -10.13
C VAL A 87 -4.04 14.18 -11.18
N LYS A 88 -5.21 14.81 -11.35
CA LYS A 88 -5.45 15.83 -12.40
C LYS A 88 -4.86 17.21 -12.10
N ASN A 89 -4.46 17.49 -10.85
CA ASN A 89 -3.88 18.78 -10.43
C ASN A 89 -2.35 18.71 -10.23
N PHE A 90 -1.65 17.87 -10.98
CA PHE A 90 -0.20 17.77 -10.88
C PHE A 90 0.47 18.97 -11.58
N LYS A 91 0.83 20.01 -10.82
CA LYS A 91 1.63 21.13 -11.33
C LYS A 91 3.09 20.65 -11.54
N PRO A 92 3.60 20.59 -12.78
CA PRO A 92 4.99 20.19 -13.04
C PRO A 92 5.96 21.20 -12.40
N TRP A 93 7.13 20.73 -11.97
CA TRP A 93 8.17 21.60 -11.39
C TRP A 93 8.91 22.35 -12.49
N THR A 94 9.01 23.68 -12.36
CA THR A 94 9.81 24.49 -13.29
C THR A 94 11.29 24.47 -12.88
N VAL A 95 12.19 24.79 -13.81
CA VAL A 95 13.64 24.90 -13.53
C VAL A 95 13.91 25.97 -12.47
N GLU A 96 13.20 27.10 -12.54
CA GLU A 96 13.30 28.18 -11.56
C GLU A 96 12.88 27.75 -10.16
N GLU A 97 11.75 27.04 -10.03
CA GLU A 97 11.30 26.49 -8.74
C GLU A 97 12.34 25.50 -8.18
N LEU A 98 13.00 24.73 -9.05
CA LEU A 98 14.03 23.78 -8.64
C LEU A 98 15.31 24.48 -8.16
N ASP A 99 15.76 25.49 -8.89
CA ASP A 99 16.95 26.26 -8.53
C ASP A 99 16.71 27.10 -7.27
N PHE A 100 15.48 27.59 -7.08
CA PHE A 100 15.06 28.23 -5.85
C PHE A 100 15.17 27.29 -4.65
N ILE A 101 14.67 26.05 -4.78
CA ILE A 101 14.78 25.03 -3.71
C ILE A 101 16.24 24.67 -3.44
N LYS A 102 17.08 24.56 -4.49
CA LYS A 102 18.52 24.28 -4.32
C LYS A 102 19.22 25.39 -3.55
N LYS A 103 18.96 26.66 -3.90
CA LYS A 103 19.55 27.83 -3.22
C LYS A 103 19.08 27.98 -1.77
N ASN A 104 17.83 27.59 -1.49
CA ASN A 104 17.20 27.75 -0.19
C ASN A 104 17.00 26.42 0.55
N ILE A 105 17.92 25.45 0.37
CA ILE A 105 17.76 24.10 0.92
C ILE A 105 17.64 24.07 2.46
N THR A 106 18.21 25.09 3.12
CA THR A 106 18.24 25.28 4.58
C THR A 106 16.92 25.83 5.15
N LYS A 107 16.09 26.50 4.34
CA LYS A 107 14.78 27.00 4.78
C LYS A 107 13.84 25.85 5.14
N SER A 108 12.85 26.11 5.99
CA SER A 108 11.85 25.11 6.34
C SER A 108 10.96 24.75 5.14
N ASP A 109 10.39 23.54 5.17
CA ASP A 109 9.49 23.09 4.09
C ASP A 109 8.18 23.90 4.05
N ASN A 110 7.83 24.58 5.14
CA ASN A 110 6.64 25.43 5.22
C ASN A 110 6.88 26.78 4.53
N GLU A 111 8.00 27.44 4.81
CA GLU A 111 8.35 28.73 4.18
C GLU A 111 8.48 28.58 2.66
N LEU A 112 9.15 27.52 2.20
CA LEU A 112 9.27 27.23 0.77
C LEU A 112 7.93 26.87 0.12
N ALA A 113 7.01 26.27 0.87
CA ALA A 113 5.67 25.95 0.40
C ALA A 113 4.84 27.22 0.18
N GLU A 114 4.95 28.18 1.09
CA GLU A 114 4.30 29.50 0.98
C GLU A 114 4.88 30.30 -0.18
N GLU A 115 6.21 30.38 -0.29
CA GLU A 115 6.89 31.13 -1.36
C GLU A 115 6.61 30.56 -2.77
N LEU A 116 6.51 29.23 -2.92
CA LEU A 116 6.29 28.57 -4.22
C LEU A 116 4.81 28.26 -4.51
N GLY A 117 3.89 28.56 -3.58
CA GLY A 117 2.48 28.23 -3.71
C GLY A 117 2.23 26.72 -3.87
N ARG A 118 3.03 25.90 -3.19
CA ARG A 118 2.97 24.43 -3.24
C ARG A 118 2.66 23.86 -1.87
N THR A 119 2.38 22.56 -1.81
CA THR A 119 2.18 21.88 -0.52
C THR A 119 3.52 21.53 0.12
N ARG A 120 3.60 21.62 1.46
CA ARG A 120 4.76 21.17 2.26
C ARG A 120 5.25 19.77 1.85
N GLY A 121 4.31 18.84 1.66
CA GLY A 121 4.65 17.47 1.25
C GLY A 121 5.33 17.40 -0.12
N SER A 122 4.89 18.24 -1.07
CA SER A 122 5.52 18.34 -2.39
C SER A 122 6.95 18.88 -2.30
N ILE A 123 7.18 19.89 -1.46
CA ILE A 123 8.52 20.48 -1.22
C ILE A 123 9.44 19.44 -0.59
N SER A 124 8.99 18.76 0.46
CA SER A 124 9.75 17.75 1.18
C SER A 124 10.19 16.61 0.25
N GLN A 125 9.25 16.11 -0.56
CA GLN A 125 9.55 15.11 -1.58
C GLN A 125 10.58 15.65 -2.57
N LYS A 126 10.43 16.88 -3.07
CA LYS A 126 11.34 17.41 -4.08
C LYS A 126 12.74 17.69 -3.55
N LYS A 127 12.87 18.14 -2.29
CA LYS A 127 14.15 18.25 -1.59
C LYS A 127 14.83 16.88 -1.49
N ASN A 128 14.07 15.84 -1.15
CA ASN A 128 14.63 14.48 -1.10
C ASN A 128 15.06 14.02 -2.49
N ASP A 129 14.25 14.24 -3.54
CA ASP A 129 14.63 13.91 -4.91
C ASP A 129 15.91 14.64 -5.35
N LEU A 130 16.09 15.92 -4.97
CA LEU A 130 17.29 16.70 -5.28
C LEU A 130 18.52 16.24 -4.49
N LYS A 131 18.34 15.85 -3.22
CA LYS A 131 19.41 15.20 -2.42
C LYS A 131 19.77 13.84 -3.01
N GLU A 132 18.77 13.04 -3.37
CA GLU A 132 18.93 11.73 -4.02
C GLU A 132 19.53 11.84 -5.43
N ALA A 133 19.29 12.93 -6.17
CA ALA A 133 19.94 13.15 -7.46
C ALA A 133 21.47 13.33 -7.33
N GLY A 134 21.95 13.80 -6.16
CA GLY A 134 23.38 13.84 -5.84
C GLY A 134 23.92 12.55 -5.19
N LEU A 135 23.05 11.78 -4.51
CA LEU A 135 23.37 10.47 -3.97
C LEU A 135 23.11 9.41 -5.04
N LYS A 136 24.16 8.97 -5.76
CA LYS A 136 24.06 7.77 -6.60
C LYS A 136 23.34 6.69 -5.79
N LYS A 137 22.12 6.30 -6.20
CA LYS A 137 21.47 5.11 -5.64
C LYS A 137 22.50 4.02 -5.79
N ASN A 138 22.89 3.41 -4.67
CA ASN A 138 23.80 2.28 -4.66
C ASN A 138 23.07 1.07 -5.28
N THR A 139 22.90 1.17 -6.60
CA THR A 139 22.21 0.25 -7.49
C THR A 139 23.07 -0.98 -7.74
N GLU A 140 24.39 -0.81 -7.63
CA GLU A 140 25.38 -1.89 -7.67
C GLU A 140 25.03 -2.99 -6.67
N ASN A 141 24.46 -2.64 -5.50
CA ASN A 141 24.08 -3.59 -4.45
C ASN A 141 22.56 -3.81 -4.32
N ALA A 142 21.74 -3.20 -5.18
CA ALA A 142 20.29 -3.34 -5.15
C ALA A 142 19.88 -4.74 -5.65
N GLY A 143 19.56 -5.64 -4.71
CA GLY A 143 19.18 -7.02 -5.03
C GLY A 143 20.34 -8.03 -5.03
N VAL A 144 21.57 -7.59 -4.75
CA VAL A 144 22.73 -8.48 -4.65
C VAL A 144 22.58 -9.41 -3.45
N LYS A 145 22.66 -10.72 -3.73
CA LYS A 145 22.64 -11.77 -2.70
C LYS A 145 23.74 -11.51 -1.67
N TRP A 146 23.45 -11.78 -0.41
CA TRP A 146 24.46 -11.67 0.65
C TRP A 146 25.50 -12.77 0.48
N SER A 147 26.75 -12.40 0.25
CA SER A 147 27.86 -13.34 0.21
C SER A 147 28.20 -13.87 1.61
N GLU A 148 28.83 -15.03 1.67
CA GLU A 148 29.29 -15.60 2.94
C GLU A 148 30.33 -14.72 3.64
N LYS A 149 31.17 -14.02 2.87
CA LYS A 149 32.16 -13.07 3.41
C LYS A 149 31.47 -11.90 4.11
N GLU A 150 30.45 -11.31 3.48
CA GLU A 150 29.66 -10.24 4.09
C GLU A 150 28.90 -10.72 5.32
N LEU A 151 28.36 -11.95 5.30
CA LEU A 151 27.70 -12.55 6.46
C LEU A 151 28.67 -12.73 7.64
N LYS A 152 29.89 -13.23 7.38
CA LYS A 152 30.93 -13.37 8.41
C LYS A 152 31.32 -12.02 9.00
N LEU A 153 31.48 -10.99 8.16
CA LEU A 153 31.76 -9.63 8.60
C LEU A 153 30.62 -9.03 9.42
N LEU A 154 29.37 -9.28 9.02
CA LEU A 154 28.18 -8.82 9.72
C LEU A 154 28.08 -9.44 11.12
N VAL A 155 28.30 -10.76 11.24
CA VAL A 155 28.29 -11.48 12.52
C VAL A 155 29.47 -11.07 13.42
N LYS A 156 30.66 -10.86 12.86
CA LYS A 156 31.84 -10.41 13.62
C LYS A 156 31.67 -9.00 14.20
N ASN A 157 30.90 -8.14 13.53
CA ASN A 157 30.75 -6.73 13.89
C ASN A 157 29.37 -6.38 14.50
N LEU A 158 28.66 -7.33 15.10
CA LEU A 158 27.32 -7.11 15.69
C LEU A 158 27.25 -6.06 16.80
N LYS A 159 28.40 -5.69 17.39
CA LYS A 159 28.49 -4.62 18.38
C LYS A 159 28.30 -3.22 17.76
N LYS A 160 28.62 -3.06 16.46
CA LYS A 160 28.50 -1.79 15.74
C LYS A 160 27.03 -1.42 15.47
N THR A 161 26.79 -0.14 15.25
CA THR A 161 25.48 0.37 14.84
C THR A 161 25.16 -0.02 13.40
N SER A 162 23.89 0.01 13.03
CA SER A 162 23.46 -0.30 11.65
C SER A 162 23.95 0.70 10.62
N GLY A 163 24.32 1.93 11.04
CA GLY A 163 24.96 2.93 10.19
C GLY A 163 26.41 2.58 9.89
N GLU A 164 27.20 2.30 10.92
CA GLU A 164 28.60 1.91 10.74
C GLU A 164 28.76 0.60 9.95
N LEU A 165 27.82 -0.34 10.12
CA LEU A 165 27.76 -1.57 9.33
C LEU A 165 27.39 -1.31 7.86
N ALA A 166 26.55 -0.31 7.62
CA ALA A 166 26.19 0.12 6.27
C ALA A 166 27.41 0.68 5.53
N ASP A 167 28.19 1.53 6.20
CA ASP A 167 29.42 2.12 5.66
C ASP A 167 30.49 1.05 5.41
N LEU A 168 30.68 0.12 6.36
CA LEU A 168 31.68 -0.94 6.26
C LEU A 168 31.38 -1.97 5.14
N LEU A 169 30.10 -2.25 4.89
CA LEU A 169 29.66 -3.23 3.91
C LEU A 169 29.23 -2.60 2.58
N GLY A 170 29.27 -1.28 2.46
CA GLY A 170 28.78 -0.56 1.28
C GLY A 170 27.31 -0.86 0.95
N ARG A 171 26.48 -1.14 1.96
CA ARG A 171 25.04 -1.45 1.81
C ARG A 171 24.20 -0.40 2.51
N SER A 172 22.93 -0.27 2.15
CA SER A 172 22.03 0.64 2.86
C SER A 172 21.75 0.16 4.29
N LYS A 173 21.55 1.11 5.22
CA LYS A 173 21.12 0.82 6.61
C LYS A 173 19.88 -0.08 6.67
N SER A 174 18.90 0.17 5.80
CA SER A 174 17.67 -0.65 5.72
C SER A 174 17.95 -2.10 5.28
N SER A 175 18.92 -2.32 4.39
CA SER A 175 19.34 -3.66 3.95
C SER A 175 19.99 -4.43 5.11
N ILE A 176 20.83 -3.74 5.90
CA ILE A 176 21.47 -4.29 7.11
C ILE A 176 20.42 -4.68 8.15
N GLU A 177 19.50 -3.78 8.49
CA GLU A 177 18.43 -4.03 9.47
C GLU A 177 17.54 -5.21 9.05
N THR A 178 17.14 -5.24 7.78
CA THR A 178 16.34 -6.33 7.21
C THR A 178 17.09 -7.66 7.29
N LYS A 179 18.39 -7.66 7.02
CA LYS A 179 19.20 -8.88 7.08
C LYS A 179 19.39 -9.35 8.52
N LEU A 180 19.71 -8.47 9.46
CA LEU A 180 19.82 -8.78 10.88
C LEU A 180 18.51 -9.36 11.42
N HIS A 181 17.36 -8.77 11.05
CA HIS A 181 16.05 -9.30 11.41
C HIS A 181 15.85 -10.73 10.88
N LYS A 182 16.18 -11.00 9.62
CA LYS A 182 16.10 -12.34 9.02
C LYS A 182 17.02 -13.35 9.71
N LEU A 183 18.24 -12.95 10.08
CA LEU A 183 19.19 -13.81 10.78
C LEU A 183 18.75 -14.14 12.21
N ARG A 184 18.16 -13.16 12.92
CA ARG A 184 17.53 -13.37 14.23
C ARG A 184 16.35 -14.35 14.15
N LYS A 185 15.47 -14.16 13.16
CA LYS A 185 14.34 -15.08 12.93
C LYS A 185 14.78 -16.51 12.60
N LYS A 186 15.95 -16.67 11.98
CA LYS A 186 16.57 -17.97 11.69
C LYS A 186 17.40 -18.54 12.84
N GLY A 187 17.49 -17.85 13.98
CA GLY A 187 18.29 -18.29 15.13
C GLY A 187 19.81 -18.23 14.94
N VAL A 188 20.29 -17.62 13.85
CA VAL A 188 21.74 -17.52 13.55
C VAL A 188 22.42 -16.48 14.43
N ILE A 189 21.66 -15.50 14.92
CA ILE A 189 22.14 -14.42 15.78
C ILE A 189 21.14 -14.24 16.92
N SER A 190 21.63 -14.11 18.15
CA SER A 190 20.78 -13.87 19.32
C SER A 190 20.15 -12.47 19.31
N TYR A 191 19.03 -12.31 20.01
CA TYR A 191 18.52 -10.98 20.32
C TYR A 191 19.56 -10.27 21.19
N ARG A 192 19.84 -9.01 20.84
CA ARG A 192 20.65 -8.13 21.69
C ARG A 192 19.79 -7.85 22.92
N ILE A 193 20.19 -8.38 24.07
CA ILE A 193 19.68 -7.98 25.39
C ILE A 193 20.22 -6.58 25.68
#